data_AF-X1GVX2-F1
#
_entry.id   AF-X1GVX2-F1
#
_cell.length_a   1.000
_cell.length_b   1.000
_cell.length_c   1.000
_cell.angle_alpha   90.00
_cell.angle_beta   90.00
_cell.angle_gamma   90.00
#
_symmetry.space_group_name_H-M   'P 1'
#
loop_
_entity.id
_entity.type
_entity.pdbx_description
1 polymer ?
#
loop_
_entity_poly.entity_id
_entity_poly.type
_entity_poly.pdbx_seq_one_letter_code
_entity_poly.pdbx_strand_id
1 'polypeptide(L)'
;YPEQLEVVKPHTVREMYYFARGPQLVNRVVDISRFLDIKVESNVVCKTQGPGGDNGARLRKRLAKEGKKLAILGNDDQTANFNYVKEFVLDHDKINGEKYGLAWAECFHYVGPSPSKLDEYIRKNTVSI
;
A
#
# COMPACT_ATOMS: atom_id res chain seq x y z
N TYR A 1 33.33 13.56 -11.23
CA TYR A 1 32.25 12.57 -11.11
C TYR A 1 31.78 11.87 -12.39
N PRO A 2 32.39 11.99 -13.60
CA PRO A 2 32.12 11.02 -14.69
C PRO A 2 32.72 9.63 -14.42
N GLU A 3 33.70 9.50 -13.52
CA GLU A 3 34.35 8.23 -13.14
C GLU A 3 33.37 7.18 -12.59
N GLN A 4 32.22 7.61 -12.06
CA GLN A 4 31.15 6.73 -11.58
C GLN A 4 30.48 5.95 -12.72
N LEU A 5 30.51 6.50 -13.94
CA LEU A 5 29.90 5.91 -15.13
C LEU A 5 30.76 4.80 -15.75
N GLU A 6 32.04 4.73 -15.42
CA GLU A 6 32.98 3.71 -15.95
C GLU A 6 32.72 2.31 -15.36
N VAL A 7 32.08 2.24 -14.18
CA VAL A 7 31.80 0.99 -13.46
C VAL A 7 30.34 0.53 -13.55
N VAL A 8 29.50 1.23 -14.30
CA VAL A 8 28.07 0.89 -14.48
C VAL A 8 27.72 0.76 -15.96
N LYS A 9 26.72 -0.07 -16.25
CA LYS A 9 26.13 -0.18 -17.59
C LYS A 9 24.72 0.41 -17.58
N PRO A 10 24.29 1.10 -18.65
CA PRO A 10 22.91 1.55 -18.76
C PRO A 10 21.93 0.39 -18.63
N HIS A 11 20.87 0.59 -17.85
CA HIS A 11 19.75 -0.35 -17.72
C HIS A 11 18.44 0.40 -17.93
N THR A 12 17.69 0.02 -18.96
CA THR A 12 16.42 0.66 -19.30
C THR A 12 15.28 0.11 -18.45
N VAL A 13 14.62 0.98 -17.70
CA VAL A 13 13.40 0.64 -16.95
C VAL A 13 12.24 0.41 -17.92
N ARG A 14 11.59 -0.76 -17.84
CA ARG A 14 10.45 -1.11 -18.71
C ARG A 14 9.11 -0.57 -18.20
N GLU A 15 8.95 -0.57 -16.87
CA GLU A 15 7.69 -0.24 -16.21
C GLU A 15 7.98 0.64 -14.99
N MET A 16 7.19 1.70 -14.84
CA MET A 16 7.26 2.61 -13.70
C MET A 16 5.93 2.63 -12.98
N TYR A 17 5.97 2.47 -11.67
CA TYR A 17 4.80 2.52 -10.80
C TYR A 17 5.01 3.60 -9.76
N TYR A 18 4.17 4.62 -9.80
CA TYR A 18 4.16 5.67 -8.79
C TYR A 18 3.07 5.36 -7.78
N PHE A 19 3.46 5.08 -6.54
CA PHE A 19 2.51 4.94 -5.44
C PHE A 19 1.76 6.26 -5.26
N ALA A 20 0.43 6.22 -5.40
CA ALA A 20 -0.37 7.43 -5.45
C ALA A 20 -0.29 8.18 -4.11
N ARG A 21 0.31 9.37 -4.10
CA ARG A 21 0.30 10.30 -2.97
C ARG A 21 -0.32 11.61 -3.42
N GLY A 22 -1.60 11.85 -3.09
CA GLY A 22 -2.34 13.05 -3.46
C GLY A 22 -3.20 12.89 -4.73
N PRO A 23 -3.60 13.99 -5.40
CA PRO A 23 -4.43 13.95 -6.61
C PRO A 23 -3.60 13.43 -7.80
N GLN A 24 -3.43 12.12 -7.86
CA GLN A 24 -2.70 11.43 -8.92
C GLN A 24 -3.64 10.57 -9.76
N LEU A 25 -3.34 10.46 -11.05
CA LEU A 25 -4.11 9.62 -11.97
C LEU A 25 -3.94 8.14 -11.58
N VAL A 26 -4.93 7.56 -10.92
CA VAL A 26 -4.95 6.13 -10.61
C VAL A 26 -5.38 5.36 -11.85
N ASN A 27 -4.49 4.52 -12.39
CA ASN A 27 -4.80 3.61 -13.51
C ASN A 27 -4.42 2.14 -13.21
N ARG A 28 -3.95 1.88 -11.99
CA ARG A 28 -3.62 0.55 -11.49
C ARG A 28 -4.01 0.45 -10.01
N VAL A 29 -4.76 -0.59 -9.67
CA VAL A 29 -5.20 -0.89 -8.30
C VAL A 29 -4.73 -2.29 -7.98
N VAL A 30 -4.13 -2.47 -6.81
CA VAL A 30 -3.60 -3.75 -6.35
C VAL A 30 -4.32 -4.14 -5.07
N ASP A 31 -4.96 -5.31 -5.06
CA ASP A 31 -5.51 -5.90 -3.84
C ASP A 31 -4.37 -6.32 -2.91
N ILE A 32 -4.36 -5.73 -1.72
CA ILE A 32 -3.36 -6.02 -0.69
C ILE A 32 -3.94 -6.77 0.51
N SER A 33 -5.19 -7.22 0.43
CA SER A 33 -5.90 -7.85 1.56
C SER A 33 -5.13 -9.02 2.16
N ARG A 34 -4.48 -9.83 1.31
CA ARG A 34 -3.66 -10.98 1.73
C ARG A 34 -2.33 -10.60 2.40
N PHE A 35 -1.89 -9.35 2.25
CA PHE A 35 -0.61 -8.84 2.74
C PHE A 35 -0.76 -7.73 3.78
N LEU A 36 -2.00 -7.40 4.15
CA LEU A 36 -2.30 -6.29 5.04
C LEU A 36 -1.55 -6.41 6.37
N ASP A 37 -1.55 -7.60 6.97
CA ASP A 37 -0.93 -7.79 8.29
C ASP A 37 0.60 -7.58 8.23
N ILE A 38 1.26 -7.98 7.13
CA ILE A 38 2.70 -7.71 6.90
C ILE A 38 2.97 -6.20 6.76
N LYS A 39 2.08 -5.48 6.07
CA LYS A 39 2.16 -4.03 5.94
C LYS A 39 1.95 -3.33 7.29
N VAL A 40 1.04 -3.84 8.11
CA VAL A 40 0.81 -3.37 9.48
C VAL A 40 2.07 -3.56 10.31
N GLU A 41 2.64 -4.76 10.33
CA GLU A 41 3.88 -5.08 11.06
C GLU A 41 5.04 -4.17 10.64
N SER A 42 5.18 -3.94 9.33
CA SER A 42 6.20 -3.04 8.77
C SER A 42 6.07 -1.60 9.29
N ASN A 43 4.85 -1.12 9.55
CA ASN A 43 4.62 0.20 10.14
C ASN A 43 4.79 0.18 11.67
N VAL A 44 4.47 -0.93 12.34
CA VAL A 44 4.64 -1.08 13.81
C VAL A 44 6.11 -1.03 14.22
N VAL A 45 7.04 -1.49 13.36
CA VAL A 45 8.48 -1.42 13.65
C VAL A 45 9.07 -0.01 13.49
N CYS A 46 8.40 0.90 12.79
CA CYS A 46 8.83 2.29 12.64
C CYS A 46 8.59 3.12 13.91
N LYS A 47 9.46 2.97 14.92
CA LYS A 47 9.28 3.61 16.25
C LYS A 47 9.51 5.12 16.30
N THR A 48 10.32 5.65 15.40
CA THR A 48 10.81 7.05 15.47
C THR A 48 10.21 7.97 14.41
N GLN A 49 9.60 7.43 13.35
CA GLN A 49 9.13 8.19 12.20
C GLN A 49 7.71 7.77 11.82
N GLY A 50 6.88 8.77 11.51
CA GLY A 50 5.51 8.57 11.05
C GLY A 50 4.52 8.15 12.14
N PRO A 51 3.26 7.85 11.75
CA PRO A 51 2.18 7.53 12.68
C PRO A 51 2.20 6.06 13.15
N GLY A 52 3.12 5.23 12.66
CA GLY A 52 3.29 3.84 13.10
C GLY A 52 3.90 3.69 14.51
N GLY A 53 4.67 2.64 14.73
CA GLY A 53 5.43 2.49 15.97
C GLY A 53 4.58 2.16 17.20
N ASP A 54 4.79 2.93 18.27
CA ASP A 54 4.14 2.72 19.59
C ASP A 54 2.91 3.60 19.83
N ASN A 55 2.37 4.22 18.77
CA ASN A 55 1.27 5.17 18.92
C ASN A 55 -0.02 4.54 19.45
N GLY A 56 -0.29 3.27 19.12
CA GLY A 56 -1.43 2.53 19.69
C GLY A 56 -1.32 2.35 21.21
N ALA A 57 -0.15 1.93 21.69
CA ALA A 57 0.14 1.81 23.11
C ALA A 57 0.06 3.16 23.85
N ARG A 58 0.62 4.22 23.24
CA ARG A 58 0.53 5.59 23.79
C ARG A 58 -0.92 6.07 23.88
N LEU A 59 -1.72 5.81 22.85
CA LEU A 59 -3.15 6.12 22.84
C LEU A 59 -3.89 5.35 23.93
N ARG A 60 -3.65 4.04 24.07
CA ARG A 60 -4.27 3.21 25.11
C ARG A 60 -3.96 3.75 26.51
N LYS A 61 -2.69 4.04 26.80
CA LYS A 61 -2.24 4.59 28.09
C LYS A 61 -2.84 5.97 28.36
N ARG A 62 -2.94 6.83 27.35
CA ARG A 62 -3.59 8.15 27.48
C ARG A 62 -5.06 8.02 27.83
N LEU A 63 -5.81 7.19 27.08
CA LEU A 63 -7.23 6.97 27.33
C LEU A 63 -7.49 6.38 28.73
N ALA A 64 -6.64 5.45 29.19
CA ALA A 64 -6.76 4.87 30.52
C ALA A 64 -6.62 5.94 31.63
N LYS A 65 -5.69 6.90 31.47
CA LYS A 65 -5.56 8.04 32.40
C LYS A 65 -6.80 8.95 32.41
N GLU A 66 -7.54 8.99 31.31
CA GLU A 66 -8.82 9.70 31.20
C GLU A 66 -10.03 8.85 31.65
N GLY A 67 -9.82 7.64 32.17
CA GLY A 67 -10.91 6.71 32.52
C GLY A 67 -11.66 6.12 31.31
N LYS A 68 -11.08 6.19 30.11
CA LYS A 68 -11.67 5.74 28.84
C LYS A 68 -10.94 4.52 28.27
N LYS A 69 -11.62 3.78 27.39
CA LYS A 69 -11.01 2.69 26.60
C LYS A 69 -11.61 2.64 25.20
N LEU A 70 -10.80 2.21 24.24
CA LEU A 70 -11.26 1.78 22.92
C LEU A 70 -11.07 0.28 22.82
N ALA A 71 -12.15 -0.47 22.57
CA ALA A 71 -12.11 -1.93 22.50
C ALA A 71 -11.12 -2.43 21.43
N ILE A 72 -11.02 -1.71 20.32
CA ILE A 72 -10.14 -2.05 19.20
C ILE A 72 -8.64 -2.00 19.56
N LEU A 73 -8.24 -1.28 20.61
CA LEU A 73 -6.84 -1.24 21.04
C LEU A 73 -6.44 -2.46 21.90
N GLY A 74 -7.37 -3.37 22.20
CA GLY A 74 -7.09 -4.55 23.00
C GLY A 74 -6.60 -4.23 24.42
N ASN A 75 -5.94 -5.22 25.04
CA ASN A 75 -5.52 -5.14 26.43
C ASN A 75 -4.00 -4.97 26.62
N ASP A 76 -3.21 -5.14 25.56
CA ASP A 76 -1.74 -5.08 25.59
C ASP A 76 -1.16 -4.10 24.55
N ASP A 77 0.12 -3.76 24.69
CA ASP A 77 0.81 -2.79 23.82
C ASP A 77 0.96 -3.30 22.37
N GLN A 78 1.13 -4.61 22.16
CA GLN A 78 1.31 -5.19 20.84
C GLN A 78 0.02 -5.13 20.02
N THR A 79 -1.09 -5.61 20.60
CA THR A 79 -2.42 -5.54 19.99
C THR A 79 -2.83 -4.10 19.73
N ALA A 80 -2.56 -3.19 20.67
CA ALA A 80 -2.87 -1.77 20.50
C ALA A 80 -2.14 -1.16 19.30
N ASN A 81 -0.84 -1.43 19.16
CA ASN A 81 -0.03 -0.92 18.05
C ASN A 81 -0.48 -1.49 16.70
N PHE A 82 -0.70 -2.80 16.64
CA PHE A 82 -1.15 -3.48 15.42
C PHE A 82 -2.49 -2.91 14.94
N ASN A 83 -3.49 -2.88 15.81
CA ASN A 83 -4.83 -2.40 15.44
C ASN A 83 -4.84 -0.89 15.19
N TYR A 84 -4.01 -0.11 15.90
CA TYR A 84 -3.89 1.31 15.62
C TYR A 84 -3.40 1.58 14.20
N VAL A 85 -2.37 0.84 13.77
CA VAL A 85 -1.85 0.96 12.42
C VAL A 85 -2.88 0.51 11.40
N LYS A 86 -3.48 -0.67 11.59
CA LYS A 86 -4.47 -1.24 10.68
C LYS A 86 -5.66 -0.31 10.46
N GLU A 87 -6.20 0.25 11.53
CA GLU A 87 -7.49 0.96 11.49
C GLU A 87 -7.35 2.46 11.25
N PHE A 88 -6.24 3.09 11.66
CA PHE A 88 -6.07 4.54 11.53
C PHE A 88 -4.96 4.94 10.57
N VAL A 89 -3.85 4.19 10.52
CA VAL A 89 -2.72 4.54 9.64
C VAL A 89 -2.98 4.09 8.21
N LEU A 90 -3.61 2.93 8.03
CA LEU A 90 -3.89 2.33 6.72
C LEU A 90 -5.31 2.61 6.20
N ASP A 91 -6.06 3.52 6.84
CA ASP A 91 -7.45 3.85 6.47
C ASP A 91 -7.58 4.22 4.98
N HIS A 92 -6.58 4.89 4.41
CA HIS A 92 -6.58 5.22 2.99
C HIS A 92 -6.60 3.98 2.08
N ASP A 93 -5.91 2.89 2.46
CA ASP A 93 -5.91 1.65 1.69
C ASP A 93 -7.26 0.94 1.78
N LYS A 94 -7.95 1.04 2.94
CA LYS A 94 -9.32 0.54 3.11
C LYS A 94 -10.29 1.30 2.22
N ILE A 95 -10.26 2.64 2.29
CA ILE A 95 -11.07 3.54 1.46
C ILE A 95 -10.84 3.24 -0.03
N ASN A 96 -9.59 3.01 -0.43
CA ASN A 96 -9.30 2.64 -1.82
C ASN A 96 -9.83 1.26 -2.18
N GLY A 97 -9.71 0.28 -1.29
CA GLY A 97 -10.30 -1.04 -1.49
C GLY A 97 -11.81 -0.94 -1.75
N GLU A 98 -12.53 -0.24 -0.87
CA GLU A 98 -13.98 -0.09 -0.94
C GLU A 98 -14.45 0.51 -2.28
N LYS A 99 -13.72 1.49 -2.83
CA LYS A 99 -14.01 2.09 -4.16
C LYS A 99 -14.02 1.06 -5.30
N TYR A 100 -13.28 -0.04 -5.17
CA TYR A 100 -13.12 -1.06 -6.21
C TYR A 100 -13.69 -2.42 -5.80
N GLY A 101 -14.46 -2.50 -4.70
CA GLY A 101 -15.05 -3.76 -4.22
C GLY A 101 -14.02 -4.72 -3.59
N LEU A 102 -12.89 -4.20 -3.11
CA LEU A 102 -11.84 -4.93 -2.42
C LEU A 102 -11.87 -4.58 -0.93
N ALA A 103 -11.34 -5.44 -0.06
CA ALA A 103 -11.24 -5.09 1.37
C ALA A 103 -10.15 -4.04 1.62
N TRP A 104 -8.99 -4.17 0.96
CA TRP A 104 -7.86 -3.26 1.06
C TRP A 104 -7.14 -3.16 -0.28
N ALA A 105 -6.84 -1.95 -0.73
CA ALA A 105 -6.13 -1.76 -1.99
C ALA A 105 -5.14 -0.60 -1.98
N GLU A 106 -4.01 -0.79 -2.65
CA GLU A 106 -3.07 0.27 -2.99
C GLU A 106 -3.29 0.74 -4.42
N CYS A 107 -3.21 2.06 -4.60
CA CYS A 107 -3.42 2.71 -5.88
C CYS A 107 -2.10 3.22 -6.46
N PHE A 108 -1.92 3.03 -7.76
CA PHE A 108 -0.72 3.44 -8.48
C PHE A 108 -1.07 4.18 -9.78
N HIS A 109 -0.15 5.06 -10.18
CA HIS A 109 -0.02 5.48 -11.56
C HIS A 109 1.05 4.64 -12.24
N TYR A 110 0.62 3.81 -13.17
CA TYR A 110 1.45 2.94 -14.00
C TYR A 110 1.77 3.62 -15.34
N VAL A 111 3.06 3.64 -15.68
CA VAL A 111 3.59 4.05 -16.98
C VAL A 111 4.42 2.91 -17.53
N GLY A 112 4.05 2.38 -18.69
CA GLY A 112 4.75 1.27 -19.32
C GLY A 112 4.31 1.05 -20.77
N PRO A 113 4.76 -0.04 -21.40
CA PRO A 113 4.48 -0.30 -22.81
C PRO A 113 2.97 -0.39 -23.07
N SER A 114 2.56 0.07 -24.25
CA SER A 114 1.18 -0.09 -24.71
C SER A 114 0.83 -1.58 -24.84
N PRO A 115 -0.36 -2.01 -24.42
CA PRO A 115 -0.81 -3.38 -24.63
C PRO A 115 -0.73 -3.75 -26.12
N SER A 116 -0.31 -4.97 -26.40
CA SER A 116 -0.34 -5.50 -27.77
C SER A 116 -1.79 -5.61 -28.24
N LYS A 117 -2.10 -5.04 -29.41
CA LYS A 117 -3.40 -5.23 -30.07
C LYS A 117 -3.48 -6.54 -30.87
N LEU A 118 -2.39 -7.31 -30.91
CA LEU A 118 -2.29 -8.52 -31.72
C LEU A 118 -3.30 -9.57 -31.27
N ASP A 119 -3.40 -9.85 -29.97
CA ASP A 119 -4.33 -10.87 -29.46
C ASP A 119 -5.79 -10.48 -29.71
N GLU A 120 -6.12 -9.19 -29.55
CA GLU A 120 -7.44 -8.66 -29.88
C GLU A 120 -7.74 -8.81 -31.37
N TYR A 121 -6.76 -8.51 -32.22
CA TYR A 121 -6.87 -8.65 -33.67
C TYR A 121 -7.06 -10.11 -34.08
N ILE A 122 -6.25 -11.03 -33.55
CA ILE A 122 -6.37 -12.48 -33.80
C ILE A 122 -7.76 -12.95 -33.38
N ARG A 123 -8.22 -12.61 -32.15
CA ARG A 123 -9.54 -13.00 -31.65
C ARG A 123 -10.68 -12.50 -32.54
N LYS A 124 -10.55 -11.29 -33.09
CA LYS A 124 -11.58 -10.68 -33.94
C LYS A 124 -11.61 -11.20 -35.37
N ASN A 125 -10.48 -11.68 -35.90
CA ASN A 125 -10.32 -11.96 -37.33
C ASN A 125 -10.02 -13.44 -37.65
N THR A 126 -9.97 -14.32 -36.66
CA THR A 126 -9.78 -15.76 -36.91
C THR A 126 -11.07 -16.40 -37.42
N VAL A 127 -10.94 -17.20 -38.48
CA VAL A 127 -12.01 -18.05 -39.04
C VAL A 127 -11.59 -19.51 -38.91
N SER A 128 -12.56 -20.40 -38.63
CA SER A 128 -12.31 -21.84 -38.59
C SER A 128 -12.06 -22.37 -40.01
N ILE A 129 -11.12 -23.31 -40.13
CA ILE A 129 -10.81 -24.02 -41.38
C ILE A 129 -11.59 -25.33 -41.40
#